data_AF-A0A535K9M1-F1
#
_entry.id   AF-A0A535K9M1-F1
#
_cell.length_a   1.000
_cell.length_b   1.000
_cell.length_c   1.000
_cell.angle_alpha   90.00
_cell.angle_beta   90.00
_cell.angle_gamma   90.00
#
_symmetry.space_group_name_H-M   'P 1'
#
loop_
_entity.id
_entity.type
_entity.pdbx_description
1 polymer ?
#
loop_
_entity_poly.entity_id
_entity_poly.type
_entity_poly.pdbx_seq_one_letter_code
_entity_poly.pdbx_strand_id
1 'polypeptide(L)'
;MSSTNRLPVHVLLVAAGVLSLFPLYWLFLTSLSPTQYVVRVPPEVVPRELTFGNYQRLFETTPIVRWLGNTVVIAGVITLFHLLFDSMAGYAFAKRRFPGK
;
A
#
# COMPACT_ATOMS: atom_id res chain seq x y z
N MET A 1 33.19 -19.27 -5.31
CA MET A 1 32.46 -18.82 -6.51
C MET A 1 32.25 -17.31 -6.41
N SER A 2 33.04 -16.59 -7.22
CA SER A 2 33.09 -15.15 -7.56
C SER A 2 32.70 -14.10 -6.50
N SER A 3 33.72 -13.38 -6.02
CA SER A 3 33.63 -12.07 -5.34
C SER A 3 33.20 -10.96 -6.33
N THR A 4 32.02 -11.13 -6.93
CA THR A 4 31.46 -10.18 -7.90
C THR A 4 31.13 -8.87 -7.19
N ASN A 5 31.65 -7.75 -7.71
CA ASN A 5 31.42 -6.41 -7.20
C ASN A 5 29.90 -6.12 -7.12
N ARG A 6 29.33 -6.14 -5.91
CA ARG A 6 27.88 -6.01 -5.69
C ARG A 6 27.40 -4.55 -5.75
N LEU A 7 28.31 -3.59 -5.90
CA LEU A 7 28.00 -2.16 -5.95
C LEU A 7 26.90 -1.81 -6.98
N PRO A 8 26.91 -2.33 -8.23
CA PRO A 8 25.88 -1.99 -9.21
C PRO A 8 24.49 -2.49 -8.81
N VAL A 9 24.42 -3.67 -8.17
CA VAL A 9 23.16 -4.23 -7.67
C VAL A 9 22.59 -3.36 -6.55
N HIS A 10 23.43 -2.87 -5.63
CA HIS A 10 22.99 -1.99 -4.56
C HIS A 10 22.51 -0.64 -5.09
N VAL A 11 23.24 -0.05 -6.04
CA VAL A 11 22.83 1.20 -6.70
C VAL A 11 21.47 1.02 -7.39
N LEU A 12 21.27 -0.09 -8.12
CA LEU A 12 20.00 -0.39 -8.78
C LEU A 12 18.86 -0.55 -7.78
N LEU A 13 19.08 -1.29 -6.68
CA LEU A 13 18.07 -1.48 -5.63
C LEU A 13 17.71 -0.17 -4.93
N VAL A 14 18.69 0.70 -4.66
CA VAL A 14 18.45 2.02 -4.09
C VAL A 14 17.66 2.90 -5.05
N ALA A 15 18.05 2.94 -6.33
CA ALA A 15 17.32 3.72 -7.34
C ALA A 15 15.87 3.24 -7.50
N ALA A 16 15.66 1.92 -7.57
CA ALA A 16 14.32 1.33 -7.61
C ALA A 16 13.50 1.67 -6.36
N GLY A 17 14.11 1.59 -5.17
CA GLY A 17 13.48 1.96 -3.91
C GLY A 17 13.06 3.42 -3.87
N VAL A 18 13.95 4.34 -4.26
CA VAL A 18 13.64 5.78 -4.34
C VAL A 18 12.49 6.04 -5.32
N LEU A 19 12.52 5.41 -6.49
CA LEU A 19 11.48 5.56 -7.50
C LEU A 19 10.11 5.03 -7.00
N SER A 20 10.10 3.90 -6.29
CA SER A 20 8.89 3.34 -5.69
C SER A 20 8.37 4.17 -4.51
N LEU A 21 9.24 4.84 -3.75
CA LEU A 21 8.85 5.69 -2.62
C LEU A 21 8.37 7.08 -3.06
N PHE A 22 8.82 7.57 -4.21
CA PHE A 22 8.42 8.88 -4.72
C PHE A 22 6.89 9.10 -4.78
N PRO A 23 6.05 8.20 -5.33
CA PRO A 23 4.60 8.39 -5.32
C PRO A 23 4.00 8.38 -3.90
N LEU A 24 4.58 7.63 -2.96
CA LEU A 24 4.14 7.62 -1.55
C LEU A 24 4.47 8.95 -0.87
N TYR A 25 5.66 9.50 -1.13
CA TYR A 25 6.05 10.84 -0.69
C TYR A 25 5.09 11.91 -1.22
N TRP A 26 4.76 11.84 -2.52
CA TRP A 26 3.81 12.76 -3.15
C TRP A 26 2.41 12.68 -2.52
N LEU A 27 1.90 11.47 -2.31
CA LEU A 27 0.60 11.24 -1.68
C LEU A 27 0.56 11.79 -0.24
N PHE A 28 1.62 11.58 0.52
CA PHE A 28 1.73 12.08 1.90
C PHE A 28 1.73 13.61 1.98
N LEU A 29 2.48 14.28 1.10
CA LEU A 29 2.49 15.75 1.08
C LEU A 29 1.15 16.32 0.62
N THR A 30 0.57 15.75 -0.43
CA THR A 30 -0.72 16.23 -0.96
C THR A 30 -1.87 16.00 0.03
N SER A 31 -1.84 14.94 0.85
CA SER A 31 -2.84 14.74 1.91
C SER A 31 -2.77 15.79 3.02
N LEU A 32 -1.59 16.35 3.29
CA LEU A 32 -1.36 17.41 4.27
C LEU A 32 -1.40 18.83 3.66
N SER A 33 -1.54 18.95 2.34
CA SER A 33 -1.53 20.25 1.66
C SER A 33 -2.94 20.77 1.43
N PRO A 34 -3.21 22.07 1.62
CA PRO A 34 -4.49 22.64 1.20
C PRO A 34 -4.74 22.40 -0.30
N THR A 35 -5.98 22.03 -0.67
CA THR A 35 -6.35 21.67 -2.06
C THR A 35 -5.94 22.73 -3.09
N GLN A 36 -5.98 24.01 -2.70
CA GLN A 36 -5.58 25.16 -3.53
C GLN A 36 -4.10 25.15 -3.97
N TYR A 37 -3.21 24.46 -3.25
CA TYR A 37 -1.80 24.32 -3.63
C TYR A 37 -1.56 23.08 -4.50
N VAL A 38 -2.38 22.04 -4.34
CA VAL A 38 -2.28 20.79 -5.11
C VAL A 38 -2.76 20.97 -6.56
N VAL A 39 -3.73 21.85 -6.81
CA VAL A 39 -4.29 22.10 -8.15
C VAL A 39 -3.58 23.20 -8.94
N ARG A 40 -2.55 23.85 -8.37
CA ARG A 40 -1.76 24.88 -9.06
C ARG A 40 -0.80 24.25 -10.07
N VAL A 41 -0.55 24.97 -11.16
CA VAL A 41 0.43 24.59 -12.19
C VAL A 41 1.54 25.65 -12.22
N PRO A 42 2.82 25.30 -11.99
CA PRO A 42 3.33 23.97 -11.66
C PRO A 42 2.98 23.55 -10.21
N PRO A 43 2.75 22.25 -9.96
CA PRO A 43 2.47 21.76 -8.61
C PRO A 43 3.71 21.91 -7.72
N GLU A 44 3.54 22.47 -6.53
CA GLU A 44 4.64 22.68 -5.60
C GLU A 44 5.11 21.33 -5.04
N VAL A 45 6.39 20.97 -5.27
CA VAL A 45 6.95 19.70 -4.81
C VAL A 45 7.03 19.63 -3.28
N VAL A 46 7.22 20.79 -2.65
CA VAL A 46 7.20 20.97 -1.19
C VAL A 46 6.17 22.07 -0.88
N PRO A 47 5.08 21.77 -0.16
CA PRO A 47 4.04 22.73 0.15
C PRO A 47 4.57 23.81 1.10
N ARG A 48 4.20 25.07 0.89
CA ARG A 48 4.54 26.17 1.80
C ARG A 48 3.91 26.03 3.18
N GLU A 49 2.75 25.38 3.24
CA GLU A 49 1.96 25.20 4.45
C GLU A 49 1.45 23.76 4.54
N LEU A 50 1.71 23.11 5.67
CA LEU A 50 1.15 21.81 6.00
C LEU A 50 -0.01 22.02 6.98
N THR A 51 -1.14 21.37 6.69
CA THR A 51 -2.34 21.43 7.51
C THR A 51 -3.02 20.08 7.63
N PHE A 52 -3.70 19.86 8.76
CA PHE A 52 -4.58 18.71 8.96
C PHE A 52 -6.02 18.98 8.50
N GLY A 53 -6.30 20.13 7.88
CA GLY A 53 -7.65 20.51 7.44
C GLY A 53 -8.31 19.50 6.50
N ASN A 54 -7.55 18.81 5.64
CA ASN A 54 -8.08 17.75 4.79
C ASN A 54 -8.58 16.55 5.61
N TYR A 55 -7.86 16.18 6.67
CA TYR A 55 -8.26 15.09 7.57
C TYR A 55 -9.51 15.48 8.37
N GLN A 56 -9.55 16.70 8.93
CA GLN A 56 -10.75 17.19 9.62
C GLN A 56 -11.97 17.15 8.70
N ARG A 57 -11.86 17.71 7.49
CA ARG A 57 -12.93 17.67 6.49
C ARG A 57 -13.30 16.24 6.10
N LEU A 58 -12.34 15.32 6.00
CA LEU A 58 -12.62 13.91 5.70
C LEU A 58 -13.49 13.26 6.79
N PHE A 59 -13.17 13.47 8.07
CA PHE A 59 -13.96 12.91 9.18
C PHE A 59 -15.34 13.57 9.33
N GLU A 60 -15.49 14.84 8.92
CA GLU A 60 -16.77 15.55 8.97
C GLU A 60 -17.69 15.22 7.79
N THR A 61 -17.15 15.13 6.57
CA THR A 61 -17.94 15.02 5.34
C THR A 61 -18.11 13.59 4.84
N THR A 62 -17.23 12.68 5.27
CA THR A 62 -17.18 11.31 4.76
C THR A 62 -17.31 10.32 5.92
N PRO A 63 -18.14 9.26 5.80
CA PRO A 63 -18.24 8.21 6.81
C PRO A 63 -17.02 7.26 6.76
N ILE A 64 -15.82 7.82 6.81
CA ILE A 64 -14.55 7.12 6.59
C ILE A 64 -14.32 6.00 7.60
N VAL A 65 -14.71 6.21 8.87
CA VAL A 65 -14.59 5.19 9.93
C VAL A 65 -15.43 3.97 9.59
N ARG A 66 -16.65 4.17 9.06
CA ARG A 66 -17.53 3.07 8.64
C ARG A 66 -16.95 2.34 7.43
N TRP A 67 -16.40 3.06 6.46
CA TRP A 67 -15.78 2.45 5.28
C TRP A 67 -14.54 1.62 5.62
N LEU A 68 -13.68 2.14 6.51
CA LEU A 68 -12.53 1.41 7.03
C LEU A 68 -12.97 0.18 7.83
N GLY A 69 -13.96 0.33 8.71
CA GLY A 69 -14.54 -0.78 9.47
C GLY A 69 -15.08 -1.90 8.58
N ASN A 70 -15.87 -1.55 7.56
CA ASN A 70 -16.38 -2.52 6.58
C ASN A 70 -15.23 -3.24 5.86
N THR A 71 -14.19 -2.51 5.46
CA THR A 71 -13.02 -3.09 4.76
C THR A 71 -12.27 -4.08 5.65
N VAL A 72 -12.03 -3.70 6.92
CA VAL A 72 -11.36 -4.57 7.90
C VAL A 72 -12.16 -5.84 8.14
N VAL A 73 -13.48 -5.73 8.30
CA VAL A 73 -14.36 -6.90 8.49
C VAL A 73 -14.34 -7.81 7.28
N ILE A 74 -14.52 -7.26 6.07
CA ILE A 74 -14.54 -8.05 4.84
C ILE A 74 -13.18 -8.73 4.61
N ALA A 75 -12.08 -7.99 4.70
CA ALA A 75 -10.74 -8.53 4.50
C ALA A 75 -10.40 -9.59 5.55
N GLY A 76 -10.78 -9.39 6.81
CA GLY A 76 -10.58 -10.35 7.89
C GLY A 76 -11.35 -11.65 7.68
N VAL A 77 -12.63 -11.55 7.31
CA VAL A 77 -13.47 -12.73 7.01
C VAL A 77 -12.90 -13.50 5.82
N ILE A 78 -12.59 -12.84 4.71
CA ILE A 78 -12.01 -13.49 3.53
C ILE A 78 -10.69 -14.19 3.88
N THR A 79 -9.81 -13.51 4.62
CA THR A 79 -8.51 -14.08 5.03
C THR A 79 -8.70 -15.33 5.89
N LEU A 80 -9.65 -15.31 6.84
CA LEU A 80 -9.94 -16.46 7.69
C LEU A 80 -10.45 -17.65 6.86
N PHE A 81 -11.34 -17.39 5.91
CA PHE A 81 -11.86 -18.41 5.00
C PHE A 81 -10.73 -18.98 4.12
N HIS A 82 -9.89 -18.15 3.51
CA HIS A 82 -8.71 -18.61 2.77
C HIS A 82 -7.79 -19.47 3.65
N LEU A 83 -7.47 -19.02 4.87
CA LEU A 83 -6.65 -19.83 5.78
C LEU A 83 -7.27 -21.20 6.05
N LEU A 84 -8.58 -21.28 6.23
CA LEU A 84 -9.27 -22.54 6.49
C LEU A 84 -9.29 -23.44 5.25
N PHE A 85 -9.81 -22.94 4.13
CA PHE A 85 -10.06 -23.74 2.94
C PHE A 85 -8.78 -24.00 2.13
N ASP A 86 -7.94 -23.00 1.94
CA ASP A 86 -6.73 -23.13 1.13
C ASP A 86 -5.69 -24.00 1.84
N SER A 87 -5.60 -23.94 3.17
CA SER A 87 -4.69 -24.82 3.92
C SER A 87 -5.16 -26.28 3.87
N MET A 88 -6.46 -26.54 4.00
CA MET A 88 -7.04 -27.88 3.86
C MET A 88 -6.84 -28.44 2.45
N ALA A 89 -7.12 -27.62 1.45
CA ALA A 89 -6.89 -27.98 0.05
C ALA A 89 -5.40 -28.23 -0.20
N GLY A 90 -4.53 -27.32 0.24
CA GLY A 90 -3.08 -27.46 0.16
C GLY A 90 -2.56 -28.73 0.84
N TYR A 91 -3.11 -29.10 2.00
CA TYR A 91 -2.75 -30.35 2.68
C TYR A 91 -3.19 -31.59 1.90
N ALA A 92 -4.42 -31.61 1.38
CA ALA A 92 -4.90 -32.69 0.52
C ALA A 92 -4.04 -32.81 -0.75
N PHE A 93 -3.73 -31.67 -1.39
CA PHE A 93 -2.83 -31.57 -2.53
C PHE A 93 -1.37 -31.92 -2.20
N ALA A 94 -0.91 -31.80 -0.97
CA ALA A 94 0.44 -32.21 -0.59
C ALA A 94 0.52 -33.70 -0.23
N LYS A 95 -0.49 -34.26 0.47
CA LYS A 95 -0.38 -35.55 1.15
C LYS A 95 -1.22 -36.70 0.58
N ARG A 96 -2.31 -36.44 -0.16
CA ARG A 96 -3.20 -37.50 -0.68
C ARG A 96 -3.04 -37.68 -2.19
N ARG A 97 -2.92 -38.90 -2.71
CA ARG A 97 -2.96 -39.15 -4.17
C ARG A 97 -4.41 -39.41 -4.58
N PHE A 98 -4.94 -38.65 -5.53
CA PHE A 98 -6.29 -38.82 -6.07
C PHE A 98 -6.30 -38.48 -7.57
N PRO A 99 -7.21 -39.06 -8.38
CA PRO A 99 -7.32 -38.73 -9.79
C PRO A 99 -7.85 -37.30 -9.97
N GLY A 100 -7.22 -36.51 -10.83
CA GLY A 100 -7.50 -35.06 -10.98
C GLY A 100 -6.63 -34.15 -10.10
N LYS A 101 -5.52 -34.67 -9.60
CA LYS A 101 -4.47 -33.94 -8.88
C LYS A 101 -3.30 -33.60 -9.80
#